data_AF-A0AAE4KRE7-F1
#
_entry.id   AF-A0AAE4KRE7-F1
#
_cell.length_a   1.000
_cell.length_b   1.000
_cell.length_c   1.000
_cell.angle_alpha   90.00
_cell.angle_beta   90.00
_cell.angle_gamma   90.00
#
_symmetry.space_group_name_H-M   'P 1'
#
loop_
_entity.id
_entity.type
_entity.pdbx_description
1 polymer ?
#
loop_
_entity_poly.entity_id
_entity_poly.type
_entity_poly.pdbx_seq_one_letter_code
_entity_poly.pdbx_strand_id
1 'polypeptide(L)'
;MITTYLSNKHDLKVNEIKFKQKKYEQNDLYVKRMFDNFVQSFGEVMEYPQANNQKRFGKYYFSCLNYVPKKDYETFVEFYDIYKSSNDEVTVEFFTLRILPITRSIIKSYENSETNANPESVPLIKRIFGK
;
A
#
# COMPACT_ATOMS: atom_id res chain seq x y z
N MET A 1 -17.25 -42.71 -4.57
CA MET A 1 -17.76 -41.57 -5.38
C MET A 1 -18.01 -40.31 -4.53
N ILE A 2 -18.60 -40.41 -3.33
CA ILE A 2 -18.80 -39.24 -2.43
C ILE A 2 -17.47 -38.62 -1.96
N THR A 3 -16.45 -39.43 -1.69
CA THR A 3 -15.10 -39.00 -1.30
C THR A 3 -14.40 -38.16 -2.38
N THR A 4 -14.52 -38.55 -3.65
CA THR A 4 -13.95 -37.81 -4.80
C THR A 4 -14.60 -36.44 -4.98
N TYR A 5 -15.91 -36.33 -4.77
CA TYR A 5 -16.63 -35.05 -4.84
C TYR A 5 -16.27 -34.11 -3.67
N LEU A 6 -16.12 -34.65 -2.46
CA LEU A 6 -15.65 -33.89 -1.30
C LEU A 6 -14.21 -33.39 -1.47
N SER A 7 -13.31 -34.22 -2.01
CA SER A 7 -11.94 -33.80 -2.35
C SER A 7 -11.92 -32.67 -3.38
N ASN A 8 -12.65 -32.80 -4.49
CA ASN A 8 -12.69 -31.74 -5.50
C ASN A 8 -13.23 -30.41 -4.95
N LYS A 9 -14.25 -30.46 -4.08
CA LYS A 9 -14.79 -29.26 -3.44
C LYS A 9 -13.81 -28.64 -2.44
N HIS A 10 -13.07 -29.47 -1.71
CA HIS A 10 -12.03 -29.02 -0.80
C HIS A 10 -10.86 -28.37 -1.57
N ASP A 11 -10.40 -28.99 -2.65
CA ASP A 11 -9.31 -28.50 -3.49
C ASP A 11 -9.66 -27.17 -4.18
N LEU A 12 -10.90 -27.02 -4.65
CA LEU A 12 -11.39 -25.74 -5.17
C LEU A 12 -11.36 -24.64 -4.11
N LYS A 13 -11.83 -24.93 -2.89
CA LYS A 13 -11.78 -23.96 -1.78
C LYS A 13 -10.35 -23.58 -1.40
N VAL A 14 -9.46 -24.56 -1.31
CA VAL A 14 -8.04 -24.31 -1.01
C VAL A 14 -7.40 -23.45 -2.10
N ASN A 15 -7.71 -23.71 -3.37
CA ASN A 15 -7.20 -22.93 -4.49
C ASN A 15 -7.76 -21.50 -4.51
N GLU A 16 -9.04 -21.30 -4.18
CA GLU A 16 -9.63 -19.96 -4.02
C GLU A 16 -8.98 -19.16 -2.89
N ILE A 17 -8.71 -19.81 -1.74
CA ILE A 17 -8.04 -19.20 -0.60
C ILE A 17 -6.61 -18.79 -1.01
N LYS A 18 -5.85 -19.71 -1.64
CA LYS A 18 -4.50 -19.43 -2.14
C LYS A 18 -4.48 -18.29 -3.17
N PHE A 19 -5.45 -18.25 -4.07
CA PHE A 19 -5.54 -17.19 -5.08
C PHE A 19 -5.83 -15.83 -4.44
N LYS A 20 -6.75 -15.77 -3.47
CA LYS A 20 -7.03 -14.55 -2.71
C LYS A 20 -5.80 -14.09 -1.93
N GLN A 21 -5.15 -15.00 -1.22
CA GLN A 21 -3.92 -14.72 -0.47
C GLN A 21 -2.82 -14.14 -1.37
N LYS A 22 -2.56 -14.76 -2.53
CA LYS A 22 -1.61 -14.26 -3.52
C LYS A 22 -1.96 -12.86 -4.05
N LYS A 23 -3.25 -12.55 -4.22
CA LYS A 23 -3.71 -11.23 -4.65
C LYS A 23 -3.48 -10.16 -3.56
N TYR A 24 -3.67 -10.52 -2.29
CA TYR A 24 -3.37 -9.64 -1.15
C TYR A 24 -1.87 -9.38 -1.04
N GLU A 25 -1.04 -10.42 -1.05
CA GLU A 25 0.43 -10.31 -1.04
C GLU A 25 0.92 -9.41 -2.17
N GLN A 26 0.37 -9.56 -3.38
CA GLN A 26 0.72 -8.71 -4.52
C GLN A 26 0.34 -7.24 -4.32
N ASN A 27 -0.78 -6.96 -3.65
CA ASN A 27 -1.22 -5.60 -3.36
C ASN A 27 -0.39 -4.96 -2.26
N ASP A 28 -0.06 -5.70 -1.21
CA ASP A 28 0.72 -5.21 -0.07
C ASP A 28 2.16 -4.92 -0.51
N LEU A 29 2.77 -5.83 -1.27
CA LEU A 29 4.07 -5.61 -1.92
C LEU A 29 4.05 -4.44 -2.90
N TYR A 30 2.92 -4.22 -3.59
CA TYR A 30 2.75 -3.08 -4.49
C TYR A 30 2.76 -1.75 -3.72
N VAL A 31 1.95 -1.64 -2.66
CA VAL A 31 1.88 -0.43 -1.83
C VAL A 31 3.22 -0.13 -1.18
N LYS A 32 3.87 -1.15 -0.60
CA LYS A 32 5.21 -1.01 -0.03
C LYS A 32 6.20 -0.46 -1.07
N ARG A 33 6.25 -1.08 -2.26
CA ARG A 33 7.14 -0.63 -3.34
C ARG A 33 6.85 0.80 -3.78
N MET A 34 5.58 1.20 -3.81
CA MET A 34 5.20 2.57 -4.14
C MET A 34 5.80 3.58 -3.16
N PHE A 35 5.63 3.35 -1.86
CA PHE A 35 6.18 4.23 -0.84
C PHE A 35 7.71 4.17 -0.74
N ASP A 36 8.33 3.00 -0.94
CA ASP A 36 9.79 2.88 -1.02
C ASP A 36 10.36 3.73 -2.17
N ASN A 37 9.74 3.66 -3.36
CA ASN A 37 10.12 4.47 -4.51
C ASN A 37 9.92 5.97 -4.26
N PHE A 38 8.85 6.35 -3.57
CA PHE A 38 8.61 7.74 -3.17
C PHE A 38 9.75 8.26 -2.29
N VAL A 39 10.08 7.54 -1.20
CA VAL A 39 11.16 7.92 -0.28
C VAL A 39 12.50 8.00 -1.00
N GLN A 40 12.82 7.01 -1.84
CA GLN A 40 14.04 7.02 -2.64
C GLN A 40 14.10 8.21 -3.59
N SER A 41 13.02 8.46 -4.34
CA SER A 41 12.97 9.56 -5.31
C SER A 41 13.03 10.93 -4.65
N PHE A 42 12.57 11.06 -3.40
CA PHE A 42 12.75 12.27 -2.61
C PHE A 42 14.24 12.51 -2.31
N GLY A 43 14.95 11.49 -1.80
CA GLY A 43 16.40 11.61 -1.59
C GLY A 43 17.16 11.98 -2.88
N GLU A 44 16.81 11.35 -4.01
CA GLU A 44 17.42 11.63 -5.31
C GLU A 44 17.18 13.08 -5.80
N VAL A 45 15.99 13.64 -5.55
CA VAL A 45 15.67 15.01 -6.01
C VAL A 45 16.27 16.07 -5.09
N MET A 46 16.38 15.80 -3.79
CA MET A 46 17.01 16.72 -2.84
C MET A 46 18.53 16.82 -3.06
N GLU A 47 19.19 15.70 -3.32
CA GLU A 47 20.64 15.69 -3.59
C GLU A 47 20.96 16.20 -5.00
N TYR A 48 20.15 15.83 -6.00
CA TYR A 48 20.40 16.17 -7.40
C TYR A 48 19.10 16.70 -8.05
N PRO A 49 18.81 18.02 -7.97
CA PRO A 49 17.54 18.61 -8.40
C PRO A 49 17.42 18.79 -9.92
N GLN A 50 17.91 17.83 -10.70
CA GLN A 50 17.79 17.81 -12.16
C GLN A 50 16.38 17.41 -12.60
N ALA A 51 15.97 17.85 -13.79
CA ALA A 51 14.60 17.65 -14.32
C ALA A 51 14.13 16.18 -14.27
N ASN A 52 15.03 15.23 -14.51
CA ASN A 52 14.70 13.80 -14.45
C ASN A 52 14.33 13.34 -13.04
N ASN A 53 15.04 13.81 -12.02
CA ASN A 53 14.78 13.46 -10.63
C ASN A 53 13.50 14.15 -10.12
N GLN A 54 13.28 15.41 -10.50
CA GLN A 54 12.03 16.12 -10.21
C GLN A 54 10.81 15.41 -10.82
N LYS A 55 10.92 14.96 -12.07
CA LYS A 55 9.87 14.19 -12.75
C LYS A 55 9.63 12.85 -12.06
N ARG A 56 10.69 12.16 -11.65
CA ARG A 56 10.60 10.87 -10.93
C ARG A 56 9.94 11.04 -9.57
N PHE A 57 10.36 12.04 -8.80
CA PHE A 57 9.74 12.37 -7.52
C PHE A 57 8.25 12.68 -7.68
N GLY A 58 7.89 13.56 -8.62
CA GLY A 58 6.49 13.89 -8.89
C GLY A 58 5.66 12.66 -9.25
N LYS A 59 6.18 11.76 -10.10
CA LYS A 59 5.50 10.51 -10.46
C LYS A 59 5.17 9.67 -9.22
N TYR A 60 6.14 9.43 -8.34
CA TYR A 60 5.93 8.56 -7.18
C TYR A 60 5.10 9.25 -6.10
N TYR A 61 5.31 10.54 -5.85
CA TYR A 61 4.50 11.33 -4.93
C TYR A 61 3.00 11.22 -5.26
N PHE A 62 2.58 11.58 -6.49
CA PHE A 62 1.17 11.55 -6.86
C PHE A 62 0.58 10.15 -6.89
N SER A 63 1.39 9.15 -7.21
CA SER A 63 0.94 7.75 -7.22
C SER A 63 0.67 7.24 -5.80
N CYS A 64 1.47 7.64 -4.81
CA CYS A 64 1.30 7.26 -3.41
C CYS A 64 0.07 7.89 -2.76
N LEU A 65 -0.36 9.08 -3.18
CA LEU A 65 -1.52 9.79 -2.58
C LEU A 65 -2.81 8.95 -2.56
N ASN A 66 -2.99 8.05 -3.53
CA ASN A 66 -4.15 7.15 -3.56
C ASN A 66 -4.23 6.18 -2.36
N TYR A 67 -3.10 5.96 -1.69
CA TYR A 67 -2.96 5.03 -0.57
C TYR A 67 -2.80 5.75 0.77
N VAL A 68 -2.75 7.08 0.76
CA VAL A 68 -2.65 7.90 1.98
C VAL A 68 -4.03 7.97 2.63
N PRO A 69 -4.16 7.65 3.93
CA PRO A 69 -5.41 7.83 4.66
C PRO A 69 -5.88 9.28 4.62
N LYS A 70 -7.20 9.50 4.54
CA LYS A 70 -7.78 10.85 4.45
C LYS A 70 -7.28 11.81 5.55
N LYS A 71 -7.08 11.29 6.77
CA LYS A 71 -6.58 12.06 7.92
C LYS A 71 -5.15 12.62 7.74
N ASP A 72 -4.35 11.99 6.88
CA ASP A 72 -2.94 12.33 6.67
C ASP A 72 -2.72 13.02 5.31
N TYR A 73 -3.77 13.13 4.48
CA TYR A 73 -3.70 13.66 3.12
C TYR A 73 -3.21 15.12 3.10
N GLU A 74 -3.75 15.96 3.98
CA GLU A 74 -3.37 17.38 4.06
C GLU A 74 -1.88 17.55 4.38
N THR A 75 -1.33 16.71 5.25
CA THR A 75 0.11 16.70 5.58
C THR A 75 0.97 16.42 4.34
N PHE A 76 0.53 15.54 3.45
CA PHE A 76 1.25 15.27 2.19
C PHE A 76 1.12 16.41 1.18
N VAL A 77 0.01 17.14 1.16
CA VAL A 77 -0.16 18.34 0.32
C VAL A 77 0.75 19.45 0.82
N GLU A 78 0.74 19.72 2.13
CA GLU A 78 1.60 20.72 2.76
C GLU A 78 3.09 20.43 2.46
N PHE A 79 3.50 19.17 2.58
CA PHE A 79 4.86 18.77 2.20
C PHE A 79 5.21 19.12 0.76
N TYR A 80 4.29 18.92 -0.18
CA TYR A 80 4.56 19.24 -1.59
C TYR A 80 4.67 20.74 -1.84
N ASP A 81 3.85 21.53 -1.16
CA ASP A 81 3.92 22.99 -1.22
C ASP A 81 5.24 23.51 -0.64
N ILE A 82 5.68 22.96 0.50
CA ILE A 82 6.99 23.25 1.11
C ILE A 82 8.12 22.89 0.12
N TYR A 83 8.09 21.70 -0.47
CA TYR A 83 9.06 21.28 -1.48
C TYR A 83 9.10 22.25 -2.67
N LYS A 84 7.93 22.73 -3.14
CA LYS A 84 7.84 23.70 -4.25
C LYS A 84 8.33 25.10 -3.89
N SER A 85 8.37 25.45 -2.62
CA SER A 85 8.91 26.73 -2.14
C SER A 85 10.44 26.81 -2.17
N SER A 86 11.13 25.70 -2.50
CA SER A 86 12.59 25.61 -2.62
C SER A 86 13.36 25.91 -1.32
N ASN A 87 12.74 25.65 -0.16
CA ASN A 87 13.44 25.67 1.12
C ASN A 87 13.85 24.24 1.50
N ASP A 88 15.06 23.83 1.10
CA ASP A 88 15.51 22.45 1.24
C ASP A 88 15.63 21.98 2.68
N GLU A 89 16.11 22.85 3.59
CA GLU A 89 16.25 22.53 5.01
C GLU A 89 14.89 22.23 5.64
N VAL A 90 13.91 23.13 5.45
CA VAL A 90 12.55 22.94 5.94
C VAL A 90 11.88 21.74 5.27
N THR A 91 12.14 21.51 3.99
CA THR A 91 11.59 20.37 3.25
C THR A 91 12.09 19.04 3.83
N VAL A 92 13.40 18.92 4.08
CA VAL A 92 14.00 17.71 4.64
C VAL A 92 13.56 17.50 6.09
N GLU A 93 13.48 18.56 6.89
CA GLU A 93 12.99 18.50 8.25
C GLU A 93 11.53 18.01 8.29
N PHE A 94 10.65 18.65 7.51
CA PHE A 94 9.24 18.28 7.43
C PHE A 94 9.07 16.84 6.94
N PHE A 95 9.82 16.44 5.92
CA PHE A 95 9.81 15.07 5.41
C PHE A 95 10.18 14.07 6.52
N THR A 96 11.27 14.34 7.23
CA THR A 96 11.81 13.43 8.25
C THR A 96 10.90 13.33 9.48
N LEU A 97 10.32 14.46 9.92
CA LEU A 97 9.52 14.53 11.15
C LEU A 97 8.04 14.18 10.94
N ARG A 98 7.49 14.38 9.74
CA ARG A 98 6.05 14.19 9.46
C ARG A 98 5.80 13.09 8.44
N ILE A 99 6.40 13.19 7.26
CA ILE A 99 6.06 12.32 6.13
C ILE A 99 6.61 10.90 6.29
N LEU A 100 7.87 10.76 6.69
CA LEU A 100 8.52 9.46 6.83
C LEU A 100 7.86 8.57 7.90
N PRO A 101 7.48 9.08 9.11
CA PRO A 101 6.72 8.30 10.09
C PRO A 101 5.36 7.84 9.56
N ILE A 102 4.62 8.71 8.88
CA ILE A 102 3.32 8.35 8.29
C ILE A 102 3.50 7.27 7.23
N THR A 103 4.48 7.45 6.33
CA THR A 103 4.82 6.47 5.30
C THR A 103 5.11 5.09 5.89
N ARG A 104 5.94 5.03 6.94
CA ARG A 104 6.23 3.78 7.66
C ARG A 104 4.98 3.18 8.31
N SER A 105 4.11 4.00 8.89
CA SER A 105 2.84 3.55 9.47
C SER A 105 1.91 2.96 8.40
N ILE A 106 1.85 3.57 7.21
CA ILE A 106 1.05 3.07 6.09
C ILE A 106 1.61 1.70 5.66
N ILE A 107 2.90 1.60 5.35
CA ILE A 107 3.54 0.33 4.97
C ILE A 107 3.24 -0.76 6.00
N LYS A 108 3.45 -0.47 7.28
CA LYS A 108 3.18 -1.42 8.37
C LYS A 108 1.71 -1.83 8.46
N SER A 109 0.77 -0.96 8.10
CA SER A 109 -0.66 -1.29 8.10
C SER A 109 -1.03 -2.33 7.03
N TYR A 110 -0.34 -2.31 5.89
CA TYR A 110 -0.49 -3.31 4.82
C TYR A 110 0.29 -4.61 5.11
N GLU A 111 1.38 -4.56 5.88
CA GLU A 111 2.05 -5.78 6.34
C GLU A 111 1.21 -6.54 7.40
N ASN A 112 0.48 -5.83 8.27
CA ASN A 112 -0.34 -6.46 9.32
C ASN A 112 -1.72 -6.95 8.86
N SER A 113 -2.16 -6.63 7.64
CA SER A 113 -3.35 -7.28 7.06
C SER A 113 -3.13 -8.78 6.82
N GLU A 114 -1.89 -9.25 6.76
CA GLU A 114 -1.54 -10.67 6.68
C GLU A 114 -1.84 -11.44 7.98
N THR A 115 -1.80 -10.79 9.15
CA THR A 115 -1.91 -11.47 10.46
C THR A 115 -3.33 -11.60 11.00
N ASN A 116 -4.29 -10.83 10.47
CA ASN A 116 -5.70 -10.85 10.90
C ASN A 116 -6.67 -11.53 9.91
N ALA A 117 -6.16 -12.15 8.85
CA ALA A 117 -6.97 -13.00 7.99
C ALA A 117 -7.27 -14.33 8.71
N ASN A 118 -8.15 -14.29 9.71
CA ASN A 118 -8.78 -15.50 10.26
C ASN A 118 -9.58 -16.16 9.12
N PRO A 119 -9.19 -17.38 8.66
CA PRO A 119 -9.91 -18.08 7.60
C PRO A 119 -11.36 -18.45 7.98
N GLU A 120 -11.75 -18.31 9.26
CA GLU A 120 -13.12 -18.56 9.74
C GLU A 120 -14.05 -17.33 9.70
N SER A 121 -13.54 -16.14 9.36
CA SER A 121 -14.36 -14.91 9.30
C SER A 121 -15.19 -14.74 8.03
N VAL A 122 -15.25 -15.75 7.15
CA VAL A 122 -16.13 -15.73 5.99
C VAL A 122 -17.59 -15.73 6.48
N PRO A 123 -18.39 -14.69 6.20
CA PRO A 123 -19.81 -14.77 6.49
C PRO A 123 -20.36 -15.95 5.70
N LEU A 124 -20.91 -16.93 6.42
CA LEU A 124 -21.78 -17.95 5.85
C LEU A 124 -22.88 -17.20 5.09
N ILE A 125 -22.73 -17.06 3.77
CA ILE A 125 -23.83 -16.67 2.89
C ILE A 125 -24.86 -17.80 3.03
N LYS A 126 -25.79 -17.57 3.94
CA LYS A 126 -27.00 -18.35 4.12
C LYS A 126 -27.76 -18.37 2.81
N ARG A 127 -28.04 -19.59 2.34
CA ARG A 127 -29.28 -20.00 1.64
C ARG A 127 -29.83 -19.04 0.57
N ILE A 128 -29.33 -19.15 -0.65
CA ILE A 128 -30.11 -19.01 -1.90
C ILE A 128 -29.31 -19.89 -2.88
N PHE A 129 -29.61 -21.16 -3.14
CA PHE A 129 -30.77 -21.69 -3.84
C PHE A 129 -31.06 -23.10 -3.33
N GLY A 130 -32.25 -23.26 -2.78
CA GLY A 130 -32.82 -24.55 -2.41
C GLY A 130 -34.32 -24.42 -2.55
N LYS A 131 -34.80 -24.58 -3.78
CA LYS A 131 -36.05 -25.21 -4.20
C LYS A 131 -36.13 -25.14 -5.72
#